data_AF-A0A349VZV5-F1
#
_entry.id   AF-A0A349VZV5-F1
#
_cell.length_a   1.000
_cell.length_b   1.000
_cell.length_c   1.000
_cell.angle_alpha   90.00
_cell.angle_beta   90.00
_cell.angle_gamma   90.00
#
_symmetry.space_group_name_H-M   'P 1'
#
loop_
_entity.id
_entity.type
_entity.pdbx_description
1 polymer ?
#
loop_
_entity_poly.entity_id
_entity_poly.type
_entity_poly.pdbx_seq_one_letter_code
_entity_poly.pdbx_strand_id
1 'polypeptide(L)'
;MLSLQQLSYIHPNKDLLFENINLHINAQEKIALIGHNGVGKSTALQLIAKELSPTSGSIHNSASTYYVPQVVGQFEHKTVAEALRIDKKLNALYAIY
;
A
#
# COMPACT_ATOMS: atom_id res chain seq x y z
N MET A 1 0.04 9.04 -10.50
CA MET A 1 -0.36 7.97 -11.42
C MET A 1 0.17 6.67 -10.86
N LEU A 2 -0.71 5.67 -10.70
CA LEU A 2 -0.38 4.32 -10.24
C LEU A 2 -0.64 3.35 -11.39
N SER A 3 0.33 2.49 -11.67
CA SER A 3 0.26 1.49 -12.73
C SER A 3 0.79 0.15 -12.24
N LEU A 4 0.02 -0.91 -12.48
CA LEU A 4 0.41 -2.31 -12.29
C LEU A 4 0.55 -2.90 -13.69
N GLN A 5 1.69 -3.54 -13.96
CA GLN A 5 1.99 -4.13 -15.27
C GLN A 5 2.29 -5.62 -15.08
N GLN A 6 1.44 -6.46 -15.66
CA GLN A 6 1.55 -7.93 -15.61
C GLN A 6 1.84 -8.46 -14.20
N LEU A 7 1.16 -7.87 -13.20
CA LEU A 7 1.43 -8.14 -11.80
C LEU A 7 0.90 -9.54 -11.44
N SER A 8 1.79 -10.40 -10.95
CA SER A 8 1.42 -11.70 -10.40
C SER A 8 1.96 -11.86 -9.00
N TYR A 9 1.21 -12.59 -8.18
CA TYR A 9 1.58 -12.87 -6.80
C TYR A 9 1.16 -14.28 -6.41
N ILE A 10 2.14 -15.04 -5.93
CA ILE A 10 1.97 -16.36 -5.34
C ILE A 10 2.12 -16.20 -3.84
N HIS A 11 1.11 -16.66 -3.10
CA HIS A 11 1.12 -16.62 -1.64
C HIS A 11 2.16 -17.62 -1.08
N PRO A 12 2.70 -17.44 0.14
CA PRO A 12 3.73 -18.34 0.69
C PRO A 12 3.36 -19.83 0.73
N ASN A 13 2.07 -20.16 0.76
CA ASN A 13 1.55 -21.54 0.65
C ASN A 13 1.54 -22.10 -0.79
N LYS A 14 2.11 -21.36 -1.76
CA LYS A 14 2.19 -21.65 -3.20
C LYS A 14 0.89 -21.50 -3.98
N ASP A 15 -0.16 -20.95 -3.37
CA ASP A 15 -1.39 -20.64 -4.09
C ASP A 15 -1.21 -19.39 -4.96
N LEU A 16 -1.58 -19.51 -6.23
CA LEU A 16 -1.65 -18.37 -7.13
C LEU A 16 -2.82 -17.49 -6.71
N LEU A 17 -2.53 -16.27 -6.26
CA LEU A 17 -3.56 -15.31 -5.84
C LEU A 17 -3.88 -14.33 -6.97
N PHE A 18 -2.85 -13.85 -7.66
CA PHE A 18 -2.97 -12.92 -8.78
C PHE A 18 -2.14 -13.39 -9.96
N GLU A 19 -2.71 -13.27 -11.15
CA GLU A 19 -2.03 -13.58 -12.40
C GLU A 19 -2.24 -12.43 -13.39
N ASN A 20 -1.14 -11.84 -13.86
CA ASN A 20 -1.11 -10.87 -14.95
C ASN A 20 -2.08 -9.68 -14.79
N ILE A 21 -2.22 -9.15 -13.57
CA ILE A 21 -3.06 -7.97 -13.32
C ILE A 21 -2.44 -6.75 -14.00
N ASN A 22 -3.26 -6.07 -14.80
CA ASN A 22 -2.94 -4.77 -15.37
C ASN A 22 -3.97 -3.76 -14.87
N LEU A 23 -3.49 -2.68 -14.26
CA LEU A 23 -4.33 -1.64 -13.68
C LEU A 23 -3.65 -0.29 -13.87
N HIS A 24 -4.43 0.71 -14.27
CA HIS A 24 -3.95 2.08 -14.41
C HIS A 24 -4.91 3.02 -13.69
N ILE A 25 -4.36 3.85 -12.80
CA ILE A 25 -5.12 4.83 -12.01
C ILE A 25 -4.46 6.20 -12.17
N ASN A 26 -5.23 7.15 -12.68
CA ASN A 26 -4.79 8.51 -12.91
C ASN A 26 -4.81 9.34 -11.62
N ALA A 27 -4.16 10.49 -11.65
CA ALA A 27 -4.25 11.44 -10.55
C ALA A 27 -5.70 11.88 -10.35
N GLN A 28 -6.09 12.12 -9.09
CA GLN A 28 -7.43 12.57 -8.68
C GLN A 28 -8.58 11.57 -8.91
N GLU A 29 -8.32 10.37 -9.43
CA GLU A 29 -9.31 9.30 -9.49
C GLU A 29 -9.59 8.73 -8.10
N LYS A 30 -10.87 8.45 -7.84
CA LYS A 30 -11.34 7.71 -6.67
C LYS A 30 -11.85 6.36 -7.16
N ILE A 31 -11.20 5.30 -6.71
CA ILE A 31 -11.54 3.93 -7.10
C ILE A 31 -11.92 3.11 -5.88
N ALA A 32 -12.74 2.08 -6.10
CA ALA A 32 -13.08 1.10 -5.08
C ALA A 32 -12.62 -0.29 -5.53
N LEU A 33 -11.92 -1.01 -4.65
CA LEU A 33 -11.59 -2.41 -4.85
C LEU A 33 -12.63 -3.29 -4.13
N ILE A 34 -13.46 -3.99 -4.91
CA ILE A 34 -14.56 -4.81 -4.40
C ILE A 34 -14.29 -6.31 -4.63
N GLY A 35 -14.90 -7.16 -3.81
CA GLY A 35 -14.82 -8.61 -3.94
C GLY A 35 -15.05 -9.33 -2.61
N HIS A 36 -15.24 -10.65 -2.66
CA HIS A 36 -15.48 -11.49 -1.49
C HIS A 36 -14.31 -11.49 -0.50
N ASN A 37 -14.55 -11.91 0.73
CA ASN A 37 -13.47 -12.11 1.71
C ASN A 37 -12.55 -13.25 1.23
N GLY A 38 -11.24 -13.09 1.42
CA GLY A 38 -10.24 -14.05 0.97
C GLY A 38 -9.76 -13.89 -0.48
N VAL A 39 -10.42 -13.07 -1.32
CA VAL A 39 -10.00 -12.88 -2.73
C VAL A 39 -8.69 -12.09 -2.93
N GLY A 40 -8.04 -11.68 -1.84
CA GLY A 40 -6.73 -11.00 -1.89
C GLY A 40 -6.76 -9.47 -1.84
N LYS A 41 -7.90 -8.81 -1.58
CA LYS A 41 -7.97 -7.33 -1.54
C LYS A 41 -6.88 -6.68 -0.68
N SER A 42 -6.72 -7.16 0.56
CA SER A 42 -5.69 -6.66 1.46
C SER A 42 -4.29 -6.90 0.90
N THR A 43 -4.04 -8.07 0.30
CA THR A 43 -2.79 -8.41 -0.38
C THR A 43 -2.48 -7.48 -1.55
N ALA A 44 -3.49 -7.15 -2.38
CA ALA A 44 -3.33 -6.18 -3.47
C ALA A 44 -2.93 -4.79 -2.94
N LEU A 45 -3.58 -4.32 -1.87
CA LEU A 45 -3.23 -3.05 -1.24
C LEU A 45 -1.81 -3.08 -0.65
N GLN A 46 -1.40 -4.18 -0.02
CA GLN A 46 -0.05 -4.36 0.52
C GLN A 46 1.03 -4.40 -0.58
N LEU A 47 0.75 -5.02 -1.72
CA LEU A 47 1.61 -4.98 -2.90
C LEU A 47 1.78 -3.54 -3.41
N ILE A 48 0.68 -2.80 -3.56
CA ILE A 48 0.69 -1.38 -3.97
C ILE A 48 1.47 -0.51 -2.96
N ALA A 49 1.29 -0.80 -1.66
CA ALA A 49 2.00 -0.15 -0.57
C ALA A 49 3.48 -0.54 -0.46
N LYS A 50 3.93 -1.52 -1.26
CA LYS A 50 5.28 -2.11 -1.22
C LYS A 50 5.62 -2.78 0.12
N GLU A 51 4.61 -3.20 0.89
CA GLU A 51 4.79 -4.07 2.06
C GLU A 51 5.05 -5.52 1.64
N LEU A 52 4.55 -5.90 0.47
CA LEU A 52 4.84 -7.16 -0.19
C LEU A 52 5.52 -6.91 -1.54
N SER A 53 6.34 -7.85 -1.97
CA SER A 53 6.94 -7.84 -3.31
C SER A 53 6.17 -8.76 -4.24
N PRO A 54 5.89 -8.34 -5.49
CA PRO A 54 5.25 -9.22 -6.46
C PRO A 54 6.17 -10.37 -6.84
N THR A 55 5.57 -11.48 -7.27
CA THR A 55 6.32 -12.62 -7.82
C THR A 55 6.83 -12.30 -9.22
N SER A 56 6.02 -11.60 -10.02
CA SER A 56 6.41 -11.07 -11.34
C SER A 56 5.66 -9.79 -11.68
N GLY A 57 6.13 -9.08 -12.71
CA GLY A 57 5.57 -7.81 -13.13
C GLY A 57 6.10 -6.63 -12.32
N SER A 58 5.47 -5.47 -12.46
CA SER A 58 5.93 -4.23 -11.82
C SER A 58 4.78 -3.38 -11.28
N ILE A 59 5.11 -2.55 -10.28
CA ILE A 59 4.24 -1.52 -9.73
C ILE A 59 4.97 -0.18 -9.86
N HIS A 60 4.41 0.72 -10.67
CA HIS A 60 4.90 2.08 -10.85
C HIS A 60 3.97 3.06 -10.15
N ASN A 61 4.51 3.90 -9.26
CA ASN A 61 3.78 5.01 -8.67
C ASN A 61 4.60 6.29 -8.80
N SER A 62 3.99 7.34 -9.36
CA SER A 62 4.60 8.66 -9.51
C SER A 62 4.53 9.53 -8.26
N ALA A 63 3.91 9.06 -7.16
CA ALA A 63 3.73 9.79 -5.91
C ALA A 63 4.01 8.92 -4.69
N SER A 64 4.23 9.57 -3.54
CA SER A 64 4.32 8.88 -2.25
C SER A 64 3.01 8.15 -1.94
N THR A 65 3.12 6.88 -1.56
CA THR A 65 1.97 6.03 -1.19
C THR A 65 1.84 5.99 0.32
N TYR A 66 0.61 6.17 0.82
CA TYR A 66 0.27 5.95 2.22
C TYR A 66 -0.74 4.82 2.31
N TYR A 67 -0.44 3.85 3.16
CA TYR A 67 -1.30 2.70 3.42
C TYR A 67 -1.87 2.82 4.83
N VAL A 68 -3.20 2.66 4.93
CA VAL A 68 -3.91 2.62 6.20
C VAL A 68 -4.28 1.16 6.46
N PRO A 69 -3.66 0.49 7.45
CA PRO A 69 -3.93 -0.91 7.72
C PRO A 69 -5.34 -1.08 8.28
N GLN A 70 -5.92 -2.25 8.03
CA GLN A 70 -7.27 -2.59 8.47
C GLN A 70 -7.40 -2.63 10.01
N VAL A 71 -6.33 -2.99 10.72
CA VAL A 71 -6.31 -3.06 12.19
C VAL A 71 -5.41 -1.94 12.73
N VAL A 72 -6.02 -1.02 13.48
CA VAL A 72 -5.38 0.21 13.97
C VAL A 72 -4.55 -0.01 15.25
N GLY A 73 -4.75 -1.14 15.96
CA GLY A 73 -4.01 -1.48 17.20
C GLY A 73 -2.48 -1.53 17.05
N GLN A 74 -1.97 -1.50 15.81
CA GLN A 74 -0.54 -1.45 15.50
C GLN A 74 0.11 -0.09 15.85
N PHE A 75 -0.68 0.92 16.21
CA PHE A 75 -0.21 2.27 16.51
C PHE A 75 -0.41 2.68 17.99
N GLU A 76 -0.81 1.77 18.88
CA GLU A 76 -1.10 2.13 20.29
C GLU A 76 0.11 2.74 21.01
N HIS A 77 1.33 2.40 20.59
CA HIS A 77 2.56 2.93 21.15
C HIS A 77 3.10 4.16 20.39
N LYS A 78 2.36 4.68 19.41
CA LYS A 78 2.78 5.78 18.55
C LYS A 78 1.90 6.99 18.79
N THR A 79 2.52 8.15 18.83
CA THR A 79 1.85 9.43 18.69
C THR A 79 1.21 9.56 17.29
N VAL A 80 0.26 10.48 17.15
CA VAL A 80 -0.34 10.81 15.84
C VAL A 80 0.73 11.19 14.81
N ALA A 81 1.76 11.93 15.23
CA ALA A 81 2.85 12.34 14.36
C ALA A 81 3.68 11.15 13.84
N GLU A 82 3.98 10.17 14.70
CA GLU A 82 4.70 8.94 14.33
C GLU A 82 3.84 8.00 13.46
N ALA A 83 2.55 7.88 13.77
CA ALA A 83 1.61 7.09 12.96
C ALA A 83 1.52 7.63 11.53
N LEU A 84 1.54 8.96 11.37
CA LEU A 84 1.53 9.65 10.08
C LEU A 84 2.93 9.80 9.43
N ARG A 85 4.00 9.37 10.11
CA ARG A 85 5.41 9.53 9.68
C ARG A 85 5.80 10.99 9.41
N ILE A 86 5.25 11.92 10.20
CA ILE A 86 5.56 13.35 10.14
C ILE A 86 6.36 13.83 11.36
N ASP A 87 6.65 12.94 12.32
CA ASP A 87 7.39 13.19 13.56
C ASP A 87 8.72 13.91 13.31
N LYS A 88 9.53 13.47 12.35
CA LYS A 88 10.80 14.14 12.00
C LYS A 88 10.61 15.58 11.56
N LYS A 89 9.60 15.83 10.72
CA LYS A 89 9.31 17.17 10.21
C LYS A 89 8.79 18.09 11.32
N LEU A 90 7.96 17.54 12.20
CA LEU A 90 7.40 18.26 13.34
C LEU A 90 8.48 18.60 14.38
N ASN A 91 9.38 17.65 14.69
CA ASN A 91 10.51 17.87 15.58
C ASN A 91 11.48 18.92 15.02
N ALA A 92 11.75 18.90 13.71
CA ALA A 92 12.56 19.93 13.06
C ALA A 92 11.92 21.33 13.14
N LEU A 93 10.59 21.40 13.05
CA LEU A 93 9.85 22.66 13.21
C LEU A 93 9.95 23.19 14.66
N TYR A 94 9.91 22.33 15.67
CA TYR A 94 10.05 22.77 17.06
C TYR A 94 11.49 23.15 17.44
N ALA A 95 12.50 22.60 16.77
CA ALA A 95 13.90 22.90 17.05
C ALA A 95 14.38 24.29 16.56
N ILE A 96 13.56 25.00 15.78
CA ILE A 96 13.84 26.36 15.30
C ILE A 96 13.09 27.46 16.07
N TYR A 97 12.31 27.09 17.08
CA TYR A 97 11.70 27.98 18.07
C TYR A 97 12.43 27.86 19.41
#